data_AF-A0A6N3IEV7-F1
#
_entry.id   AF-A0A6N3IEV7-F1
#
_cell.length_a   1.000
_cell.length_b   1.000
_cell.length_c   1.000
_cell.angle_alpha   90.00
_cell.angle_beta   90.00
_cell.angle_gamma   90.00
#
_symmetry.space_group_name_H-M   'P 1'
#
loop_
_entity.id
_entity.type
_entity.pdbx_description
1 polymer ?
#
loop_
_entity_poly.entity_id
_entity_poly.type
_entity_poly.pdbx_seq_one_letter_code
_entity_poly.pdbx_strand_id
1 'polypeptide(L)'
;MIDTFLVWLDPVLVLPFRVIPHPEVGYFFGVGCLALITVLLGLVTLSVANRLHAKRLKKYQDQMQHYHTLSEQALSTGSKETFKAVNRQGHEAFGYHFSLSGALFVASLWPIPIVFAWMQLRFGLLSPVLPFNLPLFGNQPGMVFWFLLYYIPLRMYFSKVWRKLQLRQREPLSEQKVMYP
;
A
#
# COMPACT_ATOMS: atom_id res chain seq x y z
N MET A 1 -15.27 5.25 23.88
CA MET A 1 -14.79 6.28 22.94
C MET A 1 -14.58 5.70 21.54
N ILE A 2 -13.84 4.60 21.38
CA ILE A 2 -13.64 3.94 20.07
C ILE A 2 -14.97 3.44 19.48
N ASP A 3 -15.81 2.76 20.27
CA ASP A 3 -17.09 2.22 19.78
C ASP A 3 -18.05 3.32 19.35
N THR A 4 -18.10 4.44 20.09
CA THR A 4 -18.88 5.63 19.74
C THR A 4 -18.47 6.20 18.39
N PHE A 5 -17.16 6.26 18.12
CA PHE A 5 -16.63 6.69 16.83
C PHE A 5 -17.00 5.72 15.69
N LEU A 6 -16.92 4.40 15.93
CA LEU A 6 -17.29 3.39 14.94
C LEU A 6 -18.79 3.41 14.62
N VAL A 7 -19.64 3.61 15.63
CA VAL A 7 -21.09 3.77 15.44
C VAL A 7 -21.41 5.04 14.65
N TRP A 8 -20.66 6.12 14.85
CA TRP A 8 -20.81 7.34 14.05
C TRP A 8 -20.45 7.13 12.57
N LEU A 9 -19.48 6.26 12.27
CA LEU A 9 -19.13 5.88 10.89
C LEU A 9 -20.11 4.88 10.23
N ASP A 10 -20.90 4.15 11.04
CA ASP A 10 -21.80 3.10 10.56
C ASP A 10 -22.70 3.51 9.39
N PRO A 11 -23.37 4.68 9.41
CA PRO A 11 -24.26 5.09 8.33
C PRO A 11 -23.57 5.22 6.98
N VAL A 12 -22.26 5.47 6.95
CA VAL A 12 -21.47 5.58 5.72
C VAL A 12 -20.93 4.21 5.31
N LEU A 13 -20.33 3.48 6.26
CA LEU A 13 -19.67 2.20 6.00
C LEU A 13 -20.66 1.09 5.63
N VAL A 14 -21.92 1.18 6.09
CA VAL A 14 -22.96 0.18 5.79
C VAL A 14 -23.60 0.37 4.40
N LEU A 15 -23.49 1.55 3.78
CA LEU A 15 -24.19 1.84 2.51
C LEU A 15 -23.89 0.84 1.40
N PRO A 16 -22.62 0.45 1.14
CA PRO A 16 -22.31 -0.50 0.09
C PRO A 16 -23.03 -1.84 0.27
N PHE A 17 -23.23 -2.28 1.51
CA PHE A 17 -23.90 -3.54 1.83
C PHE A 17 -25.41 -3.52 1.55
N ARG A 18 -26.01 -2.33 1.40
CA ARG A 18 -27.45 -2.14 1.17
C ARG A 18 -27.80 -1.85 -0.28
N VAL A 19 -26.80 -1.66 -1.15
CA VAL A 19 -27.04 -1.38 -2.58
C VAL A 19 -27.71 -2.57 -3.27
N ILE A 20 -27.32 -3.79 -2.90
CA ILE A 20 -27.85 -5.02 -3.48
C ILE A 20 -28.78 -5.67 -2.45
N PRO A 21 -30.08 -5.89 -2.76
CA PRO A 21 -31.05 -6.43 -1.80
C PRO A 21 -30.75 -7.87 -1.34
N HIS A 22 -30.07 -8.67 -2.17
CA HIS A 22 -29.72 -10.06 -1.82
C HIS A 22 -28.61 -10.08 -0.75
N PRO A 23 -28.82 -10.66 0.45
CA PRO A 23 -27.91 -10.51 1.58
C PRO A 23 -26.46 -10.93 1.31
N GLU A 24 -26.23 -12.10 0.69
CA GLU A 24 -24.88 -12.59 0.42
C GLU A 24 -24.17 -11.76 -0.66
N VAL A 25 -24.85 -11.44 -1.75
CA VAL A 25 -24.29 -10.61 -2.82
C VAL A 25 -24.00 -9.20 -2.31
N GLY A 26 -24.90 -8.63 -1.50
CA GLY A 26 -24.70 -7.35 -0.83
C GLY A 26 -23.50 -7.39 0.12
N TYR A 27 -23.29 -8.49 0.83
CA TYR A 27 -22.09 -8.70 1.65
C TYR A 27 -20.82 -8.67 0.83
N PHE A 28 -20.70 -9.49 -0.22
CA PHE A 28 -19.50 -9.55 -1.05
C PHE A 28 -19.21 -8.21 -1.75
N PHE A 29 -20.25 -7.57 -2.27
CA PHE A 29 -20.13 -6.25 -2.88
C PHE A 29 -19.69 -5.20 -1.86
N GLY A 30 -20.28 -5.22 -0.66
CA GLY A 30 -19.94 -4.29 0.40
C GLY A 30 -18.49 -4.44 0.88
N VAL A 31 -18.03 -5.67 1.10
CA VAL A 31 -16.63 -5.97 1.46
C VAL A 31 -15.68 -5.52 0.35
N GLY A 32 -16.01 -5.77 -0.92
CA GLY A 32 -15.22 -5.30 -2.05
C GLY A 32 -15.11 -3.76 -2.11
N CYS A 33 -16.20 -3.05 -1.88
CA CYS A 33 -16.22 -1.58 -1.81
C CYS A 33 -15.38 -1.06 -0.64
N LEU A 34 -15.51 -1.65 0.55
CA LEU A 34 -14.70 -1.26 1.71
C LEU A 34 -13.22 -1.51 1.48
N ALA A 35 -12.86 -2.65 0.90
CA ALA A 35 -11.48 -2.96 0.52
C ALA A 35 -10.93 -1.92 -0.46
N LEU A 36 -11.71 -1.54 -1.47
CA LEU A 36 -11.34 -0.50 -2.43
C LEU A 36 -11.11 0.86 -1.74
N ILE A 37 -12.05 1.32 -0.90
CA ILE A 37 -11.92 2.58 -0.15
C ILE A 37 -10.65 2.55 0.73
N THR A 38 -10.40 1.44 1.42
CA THR A 38 -9.22 1.24 2.26
C THR A 38 -7.94 1.35 1.43
N VAL A 39 -7.90 0.72 0.25
CA VAL A 39 -6.77 0.79 -0.68
C VAL A 39 -6.54 2.24 -1.13
N LEU A 40 -7.58 2.96 -1.52
CA LEU A 40 -7.47 4.34 -1.99
C LEU A 40 -6.96 5.28 -0.89
N LEU A 41 -7.51 5.18 0.32
CA LEU A 41 -7.05 5.96 1.48
C LEU A 41 -5.58 5.67 1.80
N GLY A 42 -5.18 4.40 1.78
CA GLY A 42 -3.79 4.00 1.97
C GLY A 42 -2.88 4.56 0.88
N LEU A 43 -3.27 4.50 -0.39
CA LEU A 43 -2.49 5.03 -1.50
C LEU A 43 -2.33 6.56 -1.44
N VAL A 44 -3.39 7.28 -1.07
CA VAL A 44 -3.34 8.74 -0.86
C VAL A 44 -2.39 9.05 0.29
N THR A 45 -2.52 8.37 1.42
CA THR A 45 -1.64 8.52 2.59
C THR A 45 -0.18 8.28 2.21
N LEU A 46 0.10 7.17 1.53
CA LEU A 46 1.45 6.82 1.07
C LEU A 46 2.00 7.87 0.10
N SER A 47 1.16 8.40 -0.79
CA SER A 47 1.56 9.42 -1.76
C SER A 47 1.93 10.74 -1.08
N VAL A 48 1.12 11.18 -0.11
CA VAL A 48 1.41 12.37 0.69
C VAL A 48 2.68 12.18 1.49
N ALA A 49 2.82 11.04 2.18
CA ALA A 49 4.02 10.76 2.97
C ALA A 49 5.29 10.70 2.12
N ASN A 50 5.23 10.07 0.94
CA ASN A 50 6.34 10.07 -0.03
C ASN A 50 6.69 11.48 -0.51
N ARG A 51 5.70 12.36 -0.72
CA ARG A 51 5.95 13.77 -1.08
C ARG A 51 6.64 14.54 0.04
N LEU A 52 6.18 14.38 1.28
CA LEU A 52 6.77 15.02 2.46
C LEU A 52 8.22 14.56 2.69
N HIS A 53 8.50 13.28 2.45
CA HIS A 53 9.84 12.70 2.61
C HIS A 53 10.67 12.64 1.32
N ALA A 54 10.22 13.26 0.23
CA ALA A 54 10.84 13.14 -1.10
C ALA A 54 12.32 13.52 -1.09
N LYS A 55 12.70 14.59 -0.39
CA LYS A 55 14.11 15.02 -0.27
C LYS A 55 14.99 13.97 0.40
N ARG A 56 14.49 13.35 1.47
CA ARG A 56 15.24 12.33 2.22
C ARG A 56 15.34 11.02 1.45
N LEU A 57 14.25 10.61 0.80
CA LEU A 57 14.23 9.41 -0.04
C LEU A 57 15.18 9.57 -1.23
N LYS A 58 15.13 10.73 -1.90
CA LYS A 58 16.06 11.07 -2.99
C LYS A 58 17.51 11.09 -2.53
N LYS A 59 17.81 11.66 -1.35
CA LYS A 59 19.16 11.65 -0.79
C LYS A 59 19.72 10.22 -0.68
N TYR A 60 18.95 9.30 -0.08
CA TYR A 60 19.42 7.92 0.08
C TYR A 60 19.53 7.20 -1.26
N GLN A 61 18.61 7.45 -2.18
CA GLN A 61 18.68 6.90 -3.54
C GLN A 61 19.93 7.40 -4.31
N ASP A 62 20.23 8.69 -4.23
CA ASP A 62 21.40 9.28 -4.88
C ASP A 62 22.70 8.75 -4.25
N GLN A 63 22.73 8.57 -2.91
CA GLN A 63 23.86 7.93 -2.21
C GLN A 63 24.06 6.47 -2.62
N MET A 64 22.98 5.70 -2.73
CA MET A 64 23.04 4.32 -3.21
C MET A 64 23.64 4.24 -4.63
N GLN A 65 23.18 5.10 -5.55
CA GLN A 65 23.69 5.13 -6.92
C GLN A 65 25.18 5.53 -6.94
N HIS A 66 25.58 6.53 -6.16
CA HIS A 66 26.97 6.96 -6.06
C HIS A 66 27.89 5.83 -5.57
N TYR A 67 27.51 5.14 -4.48
CA TYR A 67 28.29 4.02 -3.96
C TYR A 67 28.27 2.81 -4.88
N HIS A 68 27.18 2.58 -5.61
CA HIS A 68 27.13 1.53 -6.62
C HIS A 68 28.16 1.76 -7.73
N THR A 69 28.20 2.96 -8.32
CA THR A 69 29.21 3.32 -9.33
C THR A 69 30.64 3.25 -8.79
N LEU A 70 30.87 3.75 -7.57
CA LEU A 70 32.19 3.67 -6.95
C LEU A 70 32.62 2.22 -6.67
N SER A 71 31.67 1.33 -6.34
CA SER A 71 31.93 -0.09 -6.13
C SER A 71 32.30 -0.81 -7.42
N GLU A 72 31.66 -0.47 -8.54
CA GLU A 72 32.02 -0.98 -9.87
C GLU A 72 33.42 -0.54 -10.28
N GLN A 73 33.78 0.72 -10.03
CA GLN A 73 35.13 1.24 -10.28
C GLN A 73 36.17 0.52 -9.40
N ALA A 74 35.90 0.31 -8.11
CA ALA A 74 36.82 -0.41 -7.22
C ALA A 74 37.00 -1.89 -7.59
N LEU A 75 35.95 -2.53 -8.12
CA LEU A 75 36.05 -3.87 -8.72
C LEU A 75 36.96 -3.86 -9.94
N SER A 76 36.81 -2.87 -10.83
CA SER A 76 37.61 -2.77 -12.06
C SER A 76 39.10 -2.56 -11.80
N THR A 77 39.47 -1.93 -10.68
CA THR A 77 40.87 -1.71 -10.26
C THR A 77 41.44 -2.84 -9.41
N GLY A 78 40.67 -3.89 -9.12
CA GLY A 78 41.14 -5.08 -8.40
C GLY A 78 41.35 -4.91 -6.89
N SER A 79 40.99 -3.76 -6.30
CA SER A 79 41.18 -3.51 -4.87
C SER A 79 40.02 -4.05 -4.03
N LYS A 80 40.20 -5.26 -3.47
CA LYS A 80 39.20 -5.92 -2.62
C LYS A 80 38.86 -5.13 -1.35
N GLU A 81 39.83 -4.44 -0.75
CA GLU A 81 39.61 -3.64 0.45
C GLU A 81 38.79 -2.39 0.16
N THR A 82 39.14 -1.67 -0.92
CA THR A 82 38.38 -0.50 -1.39
C THR A 82 36.97 -0.90 -1.77
N PHE A 83 36.79 -2.02 -2.48
CA PHE A 83 35.47 -2.54 -2.81
C PHE A 83 34.63 -2.83 -1.57
N LYS A 84 35.18 -3.54 -0.57
CA LYS A 84 34.44 -3.84 0.67
C LYS A 84 34.00 -2.59 1.42
N ALA A 85 34.87 -1.58 1.51
CA ALA A 85 34.56 -0.33 2.19
C ALA A 85 33.43 0.43 1.50
N VAL A 86 33.49 0.55 0.17
CA VAL A 86 32.48 1.24 -0.64
C VAL A 86 31.15 0.46 -0.65
N ASN A 87 31.20 -0.86 -0.79
CA ASN A 87 30.02 -1.71 -0.79
C ASN A 87 29.27 -1.65 0.54
N ARG A 88 29.98 -1.57 1.67
CA ARG A 88 29.36 -1.37 2.98
C ARG A 88 28.57 -0.06 3.04
N GLN A 89 29.12 1.04 2.54
CA GLN A 89 28.42 2.33 2.49
C GLN A 89 27.16 2.27 1.60
N GLY A 90 27.26 1.57 0.46
CA GLY A 90 26.11 1.31 -0.41
C GLY A 90 25.00 0.52 0.29
N HIS A 91 25.35 -0.53 1.04
CA HIS A 91 24.40 -1.31 1.82
C HIS A 91 23.75 -0.52 2.96
N GLU A 92 24.51 0.34 3.66
CA GLU A 92 23.96 1.23 4.68
C GLU A 92 22.91 2.18 4.07
N ALA A 93 23.21 2.80 2.92
CA ALA A 93 22.27 3.67 2.21
C ALA A 93 21.01 2.91 1.74
N PHE A 94 21.16 1.68 1.24
CA PHE A 94 20.05 0.79 0.90
C PHE A 94 19.17 0.50 2.12
N GLY A 95 19.79 0.18 3.26
CA GLY A 95 19.07 -0.11 4.51
C GLY A 95 18.20 1.07 4.95
N TYR A 96 18.72 2.30 4.91
CA TYR A 96 17.94 3.50 5.24
C TYR A 96 16.79 3.74 4.27
N HIS A 97 17.03 3.59 2.96
CA HIS A 97 15.98 3.76 1.95
C HIS A 97 14.88 2.69 2.09
N PHE A 98 15.25 1.42 2.26
CA PHE A 98 14.33 0.30 2.46
C PHE A 98 13.51 0.47 3.73
N SER A 99 14.15 0.78 4.85
CA SER A 99 13.49 0.99 6.14
C SER A 99 12.50 2.15 6.09
N LEU A 100 12.90 3.31 5.55
CA LEU A 100 12.00 4.46 5.40
C LEU A 100 10.81 4.11 4.50
N SER A 101 11.05 3.49 3.34
CA SER A 101 9.99 3.07 2.43
C SER A 101 9.03 2.08 3.08
N GLY A 102 9.56 1.12 3.84
CA GLY A 102 8.78 0.14 4.60
C GLY A 102 7.93 0.80 5.68
N ALA A 103 8.49 1.75 6.44
CA ALA A 103 7.76 2.50 7.46
C ALA A 103 6.60 3.30 6.85
N LEU A 104 6.83 3.98 5.71
CA LEU A 104 5.78 4.70 5.00
C LEU A 104 4.68 3.76 4.48
N PHE A 105 5.07 2.57 4.00
CA PHE A 105 4.11 1.55 3.58
C PHE A 105 3.24 1.09 4.77
N VAL A 106 3.83 0.75 5.91
CA VAL A 106 3.09 0.32 7.11
C VAL A 106 2.18 1.44 7.63
N ALA A 107 2.66 2.68 7.68
CA ALA A 107 1.85 3.83 8.07
C ALA A 107 0.62 4.01 7.17
N SER A 108 0.73 3.66 5.88
CA SER A 108 -0.40 3.71 4.94
C SER A 108 -1.48 2.65 5.19
N LEU A 109 -1.26 1.70 6.10
CA LEU A 109 -2.20 0.63 6.43
C LEU A 109 -3.19 1.03 7.55
N TRP A 110 -3.09 2.25 8.09
CA TRP A 110 -3.97 2.74 9.17
C TRP A 110 -5.49 2.57 8.95
N PRO A 111 -6.06 2.58 7.71
CA PRO A 111 -7.51 2.37 7.56
C PRO A 111 -7.94 0.94 7.85
N ILE A 112 -7.04 -0.04 7.70
CA ILE A 112 -7.34 -1.47 7.91
C ILE A 112 -7.86 -1.75 9.33
N PRO A 113 -7.14 -1.38 10.42
CA PRO A 113 -7.62 -1.66 11.77
C PRO A 113 -8.98 -1.00 12.08
N ILE A 114 -9.28 0.17 11.50
CA ILE A 114 -10.59 0.83 11.68
C ILE A 114 -11.69 0.04 10.98
N VAL A 115 -11.47 -0.35 9.73
CA VAL A 115 -12.43 -1.16 8.98
C VAL A 115 -12.63 -2.52 9.64
N PHE A 116 -11.57 -3.15 10.14
CA PHE A 116 -11.68 -4.41 10.88
C PHE A 116 -12.48 -4.24 12.18
N ALA A 117 -12.21 -3.21 12.97
CA ALA A 117 -12.97 -2.96 14.19
C ALA A 117 -14.46 -2.73 13.90
N TRP A 118 -14.77 -1.94 12.86
CA TRP A 118 -16.16 -1.73 12.44
C TRP A 118 -16.84 -3.00 11.91
N MET A 119 -16.14 -3.76 11.05
CA MET A 119 -16.66 -5.03 10.52
C MET A 119 -16.90 -6.03 11.65
N GLN A 120 -16.07 -6.05 12.70
CA GLN A 120 -16.27 -6.92 13.87
C GLN A 120 -17.56 -6.58 14.59
N LEU A 121 -17.83 -5.29 14.79
CA LEU A 121 -19.05 -4.79 15.43
C LEU A 121 -20.31 -5.15 14.63
N ARG A 122 -20.24 -5.09 13.29
CA ARG A 122 -21.41 -5.30 12.41
C ARG A 122 -21.63 -6.74 11.96
N PHE A 123 -20.55 -7.45 11.67
CA PHE A 123 -20.54 -8.75 10.98
C PHE A 123 -19.73 -9.81 11.72
N GLY A 124 -19.29 -9.56 12.96
CA GLY A 124 -18.41 -10.46 13.71
C GLY A 124 -18.91 -11.90 13.83
N LEU A 125 -20.24 -12.11 13.83
CA LEU A 125 -20.87 -13.43 13.84
C LEU A 125 -21.58 -13.77 12.51
N LEU A 126 -21.57 -12.86 11.54
CA LEU A 126 -22.34 -12.94 10.30
C LEU A 126 -21.37 -13.03 9.13
N SER A 127 -21.01 -14.25 8.76
CA SER A 127 -20.24 -14.53 7.54
C SER A 127 -21.00 -15.51 6.64
N PRO A 128 -20.94 -15.37 5.31
CA PRO A 128 -21.62 -16.29 4.39
C PRO A 128 -21.16 -17.74 4.60
N VAL A 129 -22.11 -18.68 4.55
CA VAL A 129 -21.82 -20.11 4.63
C VAL A 129 -21.56 -20.64 3.21
N LEU A 130 -20.41 -21.29 3.04
CA LEU A 130 -20.01 -21.93 1.80
C LEU A 130 -20.64 -23.32 1.68
N PRO A 131 -20.98 -23.76 0.45
CA PRO A 131 -21.49 -25.12 0.21
C PRO A 131 -20.40 -26.20 0.32
N PHE A 132 -19.14 -25.81 0.53
CA PHE A 132 -17.99 -26.68 0.70
C PHE A 132 -17.13 -26.22 1.88
N ASN A 133 -16.32 -27.12 2.44
CA ASN A 133 -15.38 -26.81 3.50
C ASN A 133 -14.02 -26.41 2.92
N LEU A 134 -13.51 -25.25 3.35
CA LEU A 134 -12.14 -24.86 3.07
C LEU A 134 -11.19 -25.47 4.12
N PRO A 135 -10.01 -25.96 3.71
CA PRO A 135 -8.94 -26.29 4.65
C PRO A 135 -8.63 -25.09 5.55
N LEU A 136 -8.46 -25.30 6.86
CA LEU A 136 -8.16 -24.30 7.89
C LEU A 136 -9.28 -23.31 8.26
N PHE A 137 -10.23 -23.02 7.35
CA PHE A 137 -11.28 -22.01 7.57
C PHE A 137 -12.70 -22.57 7.73
N GLY A 138 -12.89 -23.87 7.46
CA GLY A 138 -14.20 -24.52 7.53
C GLY A 138 -15.16 -24.04 6.42
N ASN A 139 -16.45 -24.19 6.64
CA ASN A 139 -17.52 -23.76 5.73
C ASN A 139 -17.96 -22.31 5.94
N GLN A 140 -17.46 -21.60 6.95
CA GLN A 140 -17.87 -20.21 7.22
C GLN A 140 -16.63 -19.34 7.50
N PRO A 141 -15.87 -18.96 6.46
CA PRO A 141 -14.70 -18.11 6.63
C PRO A 141 -15.10 -16.76 7.22
N GLY A 142 -14.37 -16.32 8.24
CA GLY A 142 -14.65 -15.06 8.92
C GLY A 142 -14.43 -13.84 8.03
N MET A 143 -14.93 -12.69 8.48
CA MET A 143 -14.91 -11.42 7.74
C MET A 143 -13.51 -10.98 7.25
N VAL A 144 -12.45 -11.30 8.01
CA VAL A 144 -11.06 -10.94 7.68
C VAL A 144 -10.61 -11.67 6.42
N PHE A 145 -11.00 -12.94 6.26
CA PHE A 145 -10.70 -13.72 5.06
C PHE A 145 -11.25 -13.04 3.81
N TRP A 146 -12.54 -12.69 3.84
CA TRP A 146 -13.21 -12.03 2.73
C TRP A 146 -12.62 -10.66 2.40
N PHE A 147 -12.31 -9.86 3.43
CA PHE A 147 -11.67 -8.57 3.22
C PHE A 147 -10.30 -8.71 2.56
N LEU A 148 -9.43 -9.60 3.07
CA LEU A 148 -8.09 -9.80 2.51
C LEU A 148 -8.13 -10.33 1.08
N LEU A 149 -9.10 -11.20 0.77
CA LEU A 149 -9.30 -11.73 -0.57
C LEU A 149 -9.52 -10.63 -1.62
N TYR A 150 -10.25 -9.55 -1.26
CA TYR A 150 -10.39 -8.37 -2.11
C TYR A 150 -9.23 -7.39 -1.98
N TYR A 151 -8.80 -7.11 -0.74
CA TYR A 151 -7.86 -6.04 -0.44
C TYR A 151 -6.49 -6.27 -1.09
N ILE A 152 -5.93 -7.48 -1.02
CA ILE A 152 -4.60 -7.78 -1.56
C ILE A 152 -4.53 -7.54 -3.08
N PRO A 153 -5.38 -8.17 -3.92
CA PRO A 153 -5.33 -7.96 -5.36
C PRO A 153 -5.64 -6.51 -5.76
N LEU A 154 -6.61 -5.87 -5.11
CA LEU A 154 -6.91 -4.45 -5.33
C LEU A 154 -5.70 -3.58 -5.00
N ARG A 155 -5.04 -3.81 -3.85
CA ARG A 155 -3.85 -3.05 -3.45
C ARG A 155 -2.73 -3.23 -4.47
N MET A 156 -2.48 -4.44 -4.94
CA MET A 156 -1.45 -4.71 -5.96
C MET A 156 -1.77 -4.02 -7.30
N TYR A 157 -3.02 -4.11 -7.75
CA TYR A 157 -3.48 -3.49 -9.00
C TYR A 157 -3.41 -1.96 -8.91
N PHE A 158 -4.07 -1.35 -7.93
CA PHE A 158 -4.13 0.11 -7.80
C PHE A 158 -2.78 0.72 -7.48
N SER A 159 -1.88 0.05 -6.76
CA SER A 159 -0.51 0.56 -6.55
C SER A 159 0.24 0.74 -7.88
N LYS A 160 0.07 -0.20 -8.83
CA LYS A 160 0.67 -0.09 -10.17
C LYS A 160 0.04 1.04 -10.98
N VAL A 161 -1.29 1.12 -10.99
CA VAL A 161 -2.05 2.17 -11.70
C VAL A 161 -1.68 3.55 -11.17
N TRP A 162 -1.69 3.73 -9.85
CA TRP A 162 -1.38 4.99 -9.18
C TRP A 162 0.05 5.45 -9.45
N ARG A 163 1.03 4.54 -9.44
CA ARG A 163 2.40 4.86 -9.81
C ARG A 163 2.50 5.36 -11.26
N LYS A 164 1.81 4.71 -12.21
CA LYS A 164 1.77 5.17 -13.60
C LYS A 164 1.15 6.56 -13.73
N LEU A 165 0.07 6.83 -13.00
CA LEU A 165 -0.58 8.15 -12.98
C LEU A 165 0.35 9.24 -12.45
N GLN A 166 1.08 8.96 -11.36
CA GLN A 166 2.04 9.91 -10.79
C GLN A 166 3.22 10.20 -11.72
N LEU A 167 3.69 9.21 -12.48
CA LEU A 167 4.76 9.41 -13.47
C LEU A 167 4.27 10.28 -14.63
N ARG A 168 3.07 10.01 -15.16
CA ARG A 168 2.46 10.85 -16.21
C ARG A 168 2.28 12.30 -15.79
N GLN A 169 1.96 12.56 -14.52
CA GLN A 169 1.84 13.94 -14.01
C GLN A 169 3.19 14.67 -13.88
N ARG A 170 4.32 13.94 -13.91
CA ARG A 170 5.68 14.53 -13.82
C ARG A 170 6.28 14.87 -15.19
N GLU A 171 5.83 14.24 -16.26
CA GLU A 171 6.31 14.46 -17.64
C GLU A 171 5.83 15.75 -18.37
N PRO A 172 4.77 16.50 -17.99
CA PRO A 172 4.22 17.53 -18.88
C PRO A 172 4.84 18.95 -18.75
N LEU A 173 5.99 19.13 -18.09
CA LEU A 173 6.59 20.47 -17.91
C LEU A 173 8.03 20.62 -18.46
N SER A 174 8.68 19.55 -18.89
CA SER A 174 10.03 19.61 -19.49
C SER A 174 10.02 19.75 -21.01
N GLU A 175 8.96 19.29 -21.69
CA GLU A 175 8.90 19.34 -23.17
C GLU A 175 8.25 20.63 -23.71
N GLN A 176 7.58 21.41 -22.87
CA GLN A 176 6.84 22.59 -23.34
C GLN A 176 7.68 23.87 -23.43
N LYS A 177 9.00 23.80 -23.20
CA LYS A 177 9.92 24.96 -23.22
C LYS A 177 10.92 24.99 -24.38
N VAL A 178 10.78 24.11 -25.37
CA VAL A 178 11.60 24.12 -26.59
C VAL A 178 10.70 24.09 -27.82
N MET A 179 9.98 25.18 -28.03
CA MET A 179 9.41 25.49 -29.35
C MET A 179 9.55 27.01 -29.55
N TYR A 180 10.76 27.43 -29.93
CA TYR A 180 10.96 28.71 -30.60
C TYR A 180 10.89 28.46 -32.11
N PRO A 181 10.17 29.29 -32.88
CA PRO A 181 10.73 29.90 -34.06
C PRO A 181 11.72 31.02 -33.68
#